data_AF-A0A9D6NT01-F1
#
_entry.id   AF-A0A9D6NT01-F1
#
_cell.length_a   1.000
_cell.length_b   1.000
_cell.length_c   1.000
_cell.angle_alpha   90.00
_cell.angle_beta   90.00
_cell.angle_gamma   90.00
#
_symmetry.space_group_name_H-M   'P 1'
#
loop_
_entity.id
_entity.type
_entity.pdbx_description
1 polymer ?
#
loop_
_entity_poly.entity_id
_entity_poly.type
_entity_poly.pdbx_seq_one_letter_code
_entity_poly.pdbx_strand_id
1 'polypeptide(L)'
;MNPDDAERLSSELKKLDGTAPLLKPVASFKPLSRDDLIFDLGGNVAEWVIAEDGRGRLMGGSANTPADSKLRQRTAAPEYTGFRVIKGAPKTVTSDK
;
A
#
# COMPACT_ATOMS: atom_id res chain seq x y z
N MET A 1 -15.56 -1.03 -3.09
CA MET A 1 -16.17 -1.24 -1.77
C MET A 1 -17.32 -0.25 -1.61
N ASN A 2 -18.50 -0.67 -1.14
CA ASN A 2 -19.57 0.30 -0.84
C ASN A 2 -19.28 1.00 0.52
N PRO A 3 -19.88 2.16 0.81
CA PRO A 3 -19.62 2.89 2.05
C PRO A 3 -19.98 2.10 3.32
N ASP A 4 -21.13 1.41 3.32
CA ASP A 4 -21.63 0.66 4.48
C ASP A 4 -20.67 -0.47 4.91
N ASP A 5 -20.09 -1.19 3.95
CA ASP A 5 -19.08 -2.22 4.20
C ASP A 5 -17.82 -1.61 4.79
N ALA A 6 -17.42 -0.42 4.32
CA ALA A 6 -16.23 0.27 4.84
C ALA A 6 -16.43 0.70 6.29
N GLU A 7 -17.60 1.23 6.65
CA GLU A 7 -17.95 1.62 8.03
C GLU A 7 -18.01 0.40 8.95
N ARG A 8 -18.62 -0.70 8.49
CA ARG A 8 -18.70 -1.94 9.26
C ARG A 8 -17.32 -2.52 9.51
N LEU A 9 -16.48 -2.59 8.48
CA LEU A 9 -15.10 -3.06 8.62
C LEU A 9 -14.30 -2.18 9.59
N SER A 10 -14.38 -0.85 9.45
CA SER A 10 -13.72 0.09 10.36
C SER A 10 -14.11 -0.14 11.83
N SER A 11 -15.38 -0.47 12.09
CA SER A 11 -15.87 -0.77 13.42
C SER A 11 -15.33 -2.10 13.98
N GLU A 12 -15.19 -3.13 13.15
CA GLU A 12 -14.57 -4.40 13.55
C GLU A 12 -13.06 -4.25 13.81
N LEU A 13 -12.36 -3.43 13.02
CA LEU A 13 -10.92 -3.20 13.19
C LEU A 13 -10.58 -2.58 14.56
N LYS A 14 -11.45 -1.73 15.09
CA LYS A 14 -11.29 -1.12 16.42
C LYS A 14 -11.35 -2.13 17.57
N LYS A 15 -11.85 -3.35 17.33
CA LYS A 15 -11.94 -4.42 18.33
C LYS A 15 -10.71 -5.31 18.37
N LEU A 16 -9.79 -5.16 17.41
CA LEU A 16 -8.56 -5.93 17.36
C LEU A 16 -7.50 -5.27 18.25
N ASP A 17 -6.73 -6.08 18.98
CA ASP A 17 -5.66 -5.59 19.84
C ASP A 17 -4.42 -5.16 19.05
N GLY A 18 -3.74 -4.12 19.55
CA GLY A 18 -2.50 -3.61 18.97
C GLY A 18 -2.70 -2.48 17.95
N THR A 19 -1.59 -1.88 17.52
CA THR A 19 -1.64 -0.64 16.72
C THR A 19 -1.93 -0.89 15.23
N ALA A 20 -1.41 -1.98 14.67
CA ALA A 20 -1.61 -2.36 13.26
C ALA A 20 -1.83 -3.87 13.11
N PRO A 21 -2.92 -4.41 13.70
CA PRO A 21 -3.14 -5.86 13.84
C PRO A 21 -3.26 -6.63 12.52
N LEU A 22 -3.56 -5.93 11.41
CA LEU A 22 -3.67 -6.58 10.11
C LEU A 22 -2.34 -6.70 9.36
N LEU A 23 -1.27 -6.06 9.84
CA LEU A 23 0.04 -6.21 9.21
C LEU A 23 0.53 -7.65 9.32
N LYS A 24 1.24 -8.09 8.30
CA LYS A 24 1.95 -9.36 8.29
C LYS A 24 3.45 -9.08 8.17
N PRO A 25 4.31 -10.00 8.64
CA PRO A 25 5.72 -9.98 8.30
C PRO A 25 5.90 -9.82 6.78
N VAL A 26 6.84 -9.00 6.35
CA VAL A 26 7.16 -8.83 4.92
C VAL A 26 7.42 -10.18 4.28
N ALA A 27 6.97 -10.36 3.04
CA ALA A 27 7.09 -11.61 2.29
C ALA A 27 6.29 -12.80 2.87
N SER A 28 5.21 -12.54 3.63
CA SER A 28 4.24 -13.59 4.01
C SER A 28 3.44 -14.14 2.82
N PHE A 29 3.41 -13.42 1.70
CA PHE A 29 2.72 -13.82 0.46
C PHE A 29 3.72 -14.06 -0.68
N LYS A 30 3.23 -14.53 -1.83
CA LYS A 30 4.06 -14.76 -3.03
C LYS A 30 4.64 -13.44 -3.56
N PRO A 31 5.87 -13.46 -4.11
CA PRO A 31 6.43 -12.30 -4.78
C PRO A 31 5.68 -11.98 -6.08
N LEU A 32 5.97 -10.82 -6.66
CA LEU A 32 5.49 -10.40 -7.98
C LEU A 32 5.73 -11.46 -9.06
N SER A 33 6.94 -12.02 -9.10
CA SER A 33 7.29 -13.12 -9.99
C SER A 33 8.42 -13.98 -9.40
N ARG A 34 8.80 -15.07 -10.09
CA ARG A 34 9.95 -15.90 -9.66
C ARG A 34 11.28 -15.17 -9.84
N ASP A 35 11.37 -14.29 -10.83
CA ASP A 35 12.58 -13.55 -11.17
C ASP A 35 12.64 -12.21 -10.41
N ASP A 36 11.48 -11.63 -10.11
CA ASP A 36 11.33 -10.41 -9.31
C ASP A 36 10.76 -10.75 -7.93
N LEU A 37 11.68 -10.99 -6.98
CA LEU A 37 11.36 -11.26 -5.57
C LEU A 37 10.92 -10.00 -4.81
N ILE A 38 9.98 -9.27 -5.40
CA ILE A 38 9.38 -8.06 -4.87
C ILE A 38 8.05 -8.44 -4.23
N PHE A 39 7.95 -8.26 -2.92
CA PHE A 39 6.79 -8.66 -2.14
C PHE A 39 5.86 -7.49 -1.82
N ASP A 40 4.62 -7.84 -1.47
CA ASP A 40 3.64 -6.95 -0.85
C ASP A 40 3.20 -5.73 -1.68
N LEU A 41 3.42 -5.72 -3.00
CA LEU A 41 2.97 -4.63 -3.88
C LEU A 41 1.44 -4.44 -3.90
N GLY A 42 0.68 -5.46 -3.50
CA GLY A 42 -0.78 -5.43 -3.46
C GLY A 42 -1.38 -5.03 -2.11
N GLY A 43 -0.58 -4.77 -1.07
CA GLY A 43 -1.10 -4.50 0.26
C GLY A 43 -0.05 -4.54 1.36
N ASN A 44 -0.45 -4.96 2.55
CA ASN A 44 0.30 -4.76 3.81
C ASN A 44 0.34 -3.26 4.18
N VAL A 45 1.14 -2.46 3.47
CA VAL A 45 1.23 -1.02 3.67
C VAL A 45 1.05 -0.26 2.36
N ALA A 46 0.42 0.91 2.43
CA ALA A 46 0.55 1.89 1.35
C ALA A 46 1.96 2.49 1.43
N GLU A 47 2.60 2.69 0.29
CA GLU A 47 4.03 3.05 0.25
C GLU A 47 4.26 4.47 -0.25
N TRP A 48 5.14 5.18 0.44
CA TRP A 48 5.68 6.44 -0.06
C TRP A 48 6.49 6.23 -1.33
N VAL A 49 6.17 7.01 -2.35
CA VAL A 49 6.95 7.15 -3.58
C VAL A 49 7.21 8.62 -3.86
N ILE A 50 8.24 8.89 -4.65
CA ILE A 50 8.53 10.21 -5.20
C ILE A 50 7.84 10.29 -6.56
N ALA A 51 6.90 11.22 -6.72
CA ALA A 51 6.25 11.49 -8.00
C ALA A 51 7.19 12.23 -8.97
N GLU A 52 6.83 12.30 -10.24
CA GLU A 52 7.61 13.00 -11.28
C GLU A 52 7.87 14.48 -10.95
N ASP A 53 6.97 15.11 -10.19
CA ASP A 53 7.11 16.49 -9.72
C ASP A 53 7.98 16.64 -8.46
N GLY A 54 8.62 15.55 -8.02
CA GLY A 54 9.48 15.49 -6.83
C GLY A 54 8.73 15.41 -5.51
N ARG A 55 7.39 15.43 -5.49
CA ARG A 55 6.62 15.35 -4.24
C ARG A 55 6.40 13.91 -3.80
N GLY A 56 6.35 13.70 -2.49
CA GLY A 56 5.94 12.45 -1.90
C GLY A 56 4.44 12.18 -2.13
N ARG A 57 4.08 10.96 -2.52
CA ARG A 57 2.70 10.47 -2.51
C ARG A 57 2.64 9.02 -2.04
N LEU A 58 1.50 8.62 -1.50
CA LEU A 58 1.22 7.22 -1.20
C LEU A 58 0.75 6.49 -2.47
N MET A 59 1.24 5.26 -2.65
CA MET A 59 0.83 4.34 -3.71
C MET A 59 0.58 2.94 -3.17
N GLY A 60 -0.24 2.17 -3.89
CA GLY A 60 -0.70 0.86 -3.46
C GLY A 60 -1.93 0.92 -2.53
N GLY A 61 -2.36 -0.26 -2.09
CA GLY A 61 -3.33 -0.40 -0.99
C GLY A 61 -2.60 -0.74 0.31
N SER A 62 -3.34 -0.79 1.41
CA SER A 62 -2.84 -1.22 2.70
C SER A 62 -3.71 -2.34 3.27
N ALA A 63 -3.26 -3.02 4.31
CA ALA A 63 -4.06 -4.07 4.94
C ALA A 63 -5.40 -3.55 5.48
N ASN A 64 -5.46 -2.28 5.91
CA ASN A 64 -6.68 -1.65 6.43
C ASN A 64 -7.46 -0.83 5.40
N THR A 65 -7.01 -0.74 4.15
CA THR A 65 -7.71 0.02 3.10
C THR A 65 -7.53 -0.65 1.74
N PRO A 66 -8.61 -1.05 1.07
CA PRO A 66 -8.52 -1.74 -0.23
C PRO A 66 -7.96 -0.84 -1.32
N ALA A 67 -7.22 -1.43 -2.27
CA ALA A 67 -6.72 -0.77 -3.48
C ALA A 67 -7.82 -0.56 -4.54
N ASP A 68 -8.95 0.07 -4.21
CA ASP A 68 -10.03 0.36 -5.17
C ASP A 68 -9.84 1.74 -5.82
N SER A 69 -9.80 1.80 -7.15
CA SER A 69 -9.66 3.04 -7.94
C SER A 69 -10.89 3.94 -7.93
N LYS A 70 -12.04 3.40 -7.52
CA LYS A 70 -13.29 4.15 -7.43
C LYS A 70 -13.51 4.79 -6.06
N LEU A 71 -12.70 4.44 -5.05
CA LEU A 71 -12.78 5.07 -3.73
C LEU A 71 -12.23 6.51 -3.78
N ARG A 72 -13.07 7.47 -3.38
CA ARG A 72 -12.74 8.90 -3.35
C ARG A 72 -11.75 9.29 -2.24
N GLN A 73 -11.63 8.48 -1.19
CA GLN A 73 -10.65 8.65 -0.11
C GLN A 73 -9.85 7.35 0.04
N ARG A 74 -8.54 7.47 -0.17
CA ARG A 74 -7.56 6.37 -0.24
C ARG A 74 -6.44 6.55 0.79
N THR A 75 -6.71 7.15 1.93
CA THR A 75 -5.63 7.43 2.87
C THR A 75 -5.53 6.27 3.86
N ALA A 76 -4.55 5.39 3.62
CA ALA A 76 -4.14 4.42 4.63
C ALA A 76 -3.84 5.15 5.94
N ALA A 77 -4.14 4.51 7.07
CA ALA A 77 -3.79 5.07 8.36
C ALA A 77 -2.25 5.13 8.50
N PRO A 78 -1.69 6.05 9.32
CA PRO A 78 -0.24 6.21 9.47
C PRO A 78 0.49 4.89 9.80
N GLU A 79 -0.14 4.02 10.57
CA GLU A 79 0.41 2.73 11.03
C GLU A 79 0.40 1.66 9.95
N TYR A 80 -0.34 1.91 8.86
CA TYR A 80 -0.41 1.10 7.65
C TYR A 80 0.27 1.79 6.46
N THR A 81 1.14 2.76 6.75
CA THR A 81 1.94 3.50 5.77
C THR A 81 3.42 3.15 5.96
N GLY A 82 4.10 2.80 4.87
CA GLY A 82 5.52 2.42 4.87
C GLY A 82 6.24 2.91 3.63
N PHE A 83 7.39 2.31 3.33
CA PHE A 83 8.15 2.58 2.12
C PHE A 83 9.13 1.43 1.86
N ARG A 84 9.63 1.37 0.62
CA ARG A 84 10.80 0.58 0.25
C ARG A 84 11.86 1.49 -0.34
N VAL A 85 13.12 1.09 -0.19
CA VAL A 85 14.25 1.86 -0.71
C VAL A 85 14.75 1.19 -1.98
N ILE A 86 15.01 2.01 -3.01
CA ILE A 86 15.68 1.60 -4.23
C ILE A 86 17.09 2.18 -4.18
N LYS A 87 18.11 1.33 -4.32
CA LYS A 87 19.51 1.77 -4.38
C LYS A 87 19.95 1.86 -5.84
N GLY A 88 20.43 3.04 -6.25
CA GLY A 88 20.91 3.31 -7.61
C GLY A 88 20.25 4.55 -8.22
N ALA A 89 20.60 4.86 -9.47
CA ALA A 89 19.90 5.90 -10.20
C ALA A 89 18.45 5.44 -10.50
N PRO A 90 17.44 6.33 -10.41
CA PRO A 90 16.12 6.04 -10.93
C PRO A 90 16.25 5.60 -12.39
N LYS A 91 15.64 4.48 -12.77
CA LYS A 91 15.48 4.20 -14.20
C LYS A 91 14.57 5.30 -14.75
N THR A 92 15.12 6.19 -15.57
CA THR A 92 14.32 7.14 -16.36
C THR A 92 13.34 6.33 -17.19
N VAL A 93 12.05 6.44 -16.89
CA VAL A 93 11.00 5.95 -17.77
C VAL A 93 10.99 6.91 -18.96
N THR A 94 11.68 6.54 -20.04
CA THR A 94 11.50 7.21 -21.32
C THR A 94 10.10 6.84 -21.81
N SER A 95 9.20 7.81 -21.82
CA SER A 95 7.92 7.70 -22.49
C SER A 95 8.20 7.60 -23.98
N ASP A 96 8.09 6.39 -24.54
CA ASP A 96 8.01 6.24 -25.99
C ASP A 96 6.73 6.95 -26.46
N LYS A 97 6.92 7.90 -27.38
CA LYS A 97 5.87 8.66 -28.05
C LYS A 97 5.07 7.80 -29.02
#